data_AF-A0A813ZYR3-F1
#
_entry.id   AF-A0A813ZYR3-F1
#
_cell.length_a   1.000
_cell.length_b   1.000
_cell.length_c   1.000
_cell.angle_alpha   90.00
_cell.angle_beta   90.00
_cell.angle_gamma   90.00
#
_symmetry.space_group_name_H-M   'P 1'
#
loop_
_entity.id
_entity.type
_entity.pdbx_description
1 polymer ?
#
loop_
_entity_poly.entity_id
_entity_poly.type
_entity_poly.pdbx_seq_one_letter_code
_entity_poly.pdbx_strand_id
1 'polypeptide(L)'
;MQQLFLDAMAIVGHNGKQDLFITFTCNPDLADIKNELEPNQIANDRPDIIVRDFSYYVWGLIAFMPDLNGFQYNEELISDIERELKLI
;
A
#
# COMPACT_ATOMS: atom_id res chain seq x y z
N MET A 1 -4.57 2.03 -21.76
CA MET A 1 -4.88 3.23 -20.95
C MET A 1 -6.37 3.47 -20.77
N GLN A 2 -7.22 3.36 -21.79
CA GLN A 2 -8.68 3.57 -21.64
C GLN A 2 -9.33 2.63 -20.61
N GLN A 3 -8.93 1.35 -20.57
CA GLN A 3 -9.50 0.38 -19.63
C GLN A 3 -9.28 0.78 -18.17
N LEU A 4 -8.04 1.09 -17.80
CA LEU A 4 -7.68 1.54 -16.44
C LEU A 4 -8.43 2.81 -16.03
N PHE A 5 -8.66 3.72 -16.97
CA PHE A 5 -9.45 4.92 -16.71
C PHE A 5 -10.93 4.57 -16.44
N LEU A 6 -11.52 3.68 -17.24
CA LEU A 6 -12.90 3.24 -17.04
C LEU A 6 -13.07 2.47 -15.73
N ASP A 7 -12.10 1.63 -15.37
CA ASP A 7 -12.09 0.89 -14.10
C ASP A 7 -12.01 1.86 -12.91
N ALA A 8 -11.12 2.86 -12.97
CA ALA A 8 -11.04 3.90 -11.95
C ALA A 8 -12.34 4.72 -11.85
N MET A 9 -12.96 5.08 -12.98
CA MET A 9 -14.24 5.79 -13.01
C MET A 9 -15.40 4.93 -12.47
N ALA A 10 -15.37 3.62 -12.68
CA ALA A 10 -16.35 2.70 -12.11
C ALA A 10 -16.23 2.63 -10.58
N ILE A 11 -14.99 2.59 -10.06
CA ILE A 11 -14.71 2.62 -8.61
C ILE A 11 -15.17 3.95 -8.00
N VAL A 12 -14.83 5.10 -8.61
CA VAL A 12 -15.28 6.43 -8.16
C VAL A 12 -16.80 6.57 -8.26
N GLY A 13 -17.42 5.99 -9.29
CA GLY A 13 -18.87 5.99 -9.46
C GLY A 13 -19.59 5.19 -8.36
N HIS A 14 -19.00 4.07 -7.92
CA HIS A 14 -19.57 3.21 -6.87
C HIS A 14 -19.30 3.76 -5.46
N ASN A 15 -18.06 4.20 -5.18
CA ASN A 15 -17.61 4.59 -3.84
C ASN A 15 -17.71 6.11 -3.59
N GLY A 16 -18.12 6.90 -4.59
CA GLY A 16 -18.13 8.36 -4.52
C GLY A 16 -16.76 8.98 -4.79
N LYS A 17 -16.70 10.31 -4.70
CA LYS A 17 -15.45 11.05 -4.90
C LYS A 17 -14.46 10.65 -3.81
N GLN A 18 -13.35 10.04 -4.20
CA GLN A 18 -12.25 9.83 -3.26
C GLN A 18 -11.56 11.16 -2.98
N ASP A 19 -11.40 11.49 -1.71
CA ASP A 19 -10.68 12.70 -1.29
C ASP A 19 -9.16 12.53 -1.39
N LEU A 20 -8.66 11.29 -1.50
CA LEU A 20 -7.24 11.00 -1.64
C LEU A 20 -6.99 9.69 -2.40
N PHE A 21 -5.98 9.72 -3.27
CA PHE A 21 -5.41 8.54 -3.92
C PHE A 21 -3.92 8.47 -3.59
N ILE A 22 -3.45 7.36 -3.01
CA ILE A 22 -2.05 7.17 -2.62
C ILE A 22 -1.48 5.98 -3.37
N THR A 23 -0.39 6.22 -4.09
CA THR A 23 0.43 5.15 -4.69
C THR A 23 1.73 5.05 -3.92
N PHE A 24 2.05 3.86 -3.44
CA PHE A 24 3.37 3.57 -2.88
C PHE A 24 4.10 2.58 -3.78
N THR A 25 5.41 2.77 -3.93
CA THR A 25 6.26 1.85 -4.68
C THR A 25 7.38 1.38 -3.77
N CYS A 26 7.50 0.08 -3.58
CA CYS A 26 8.59 -0.50 -2.80
C CYS A 26 9.86 -0.55 -3.65
N ASN A 27 10.99 -0.13 -3.08
CA ASN A 27 12.29 -0.29 -3.70
C ASN A 27 12.93 -1.61 -3.21
N PRO A 28 12.99 -2.67 -4.04
CA PRO A 28 13.57 -3.96 -3.63
C PRO A 28 15.07 -3.89 -3.31
N ASP A 29 15.74 -2.78 -3.68
CA ASP A 29 17.16 -2.59 -3.40
C ASP A 29 17.50 -2.13 -1.98
N LEU A 30 16.49 -1.98 -1.11
CA LEU A 30 16.66 -1.64 0.31
C LEU A 30 17.55 -2.65 1.03
N ALA A 31 18.37 -2.14 1.95
CA ALA A 31 19.32 -2.96 2.71
C ALA A 31 18.59 -4.01 3.57
N ASP A 32 17.47 -3.66 4.19
CA ASP A 32 16.69 -4.55 5.05
C ASP A 32 16.16 -5.76 4.25
N ILE A 33 15.59 -5.52 3.07
CA ILE A 33 15.17 -6.57 2.15
C ILE A 33 16.36 -7.43 1.72
N LYS A 34 17.47 -6.81 1.29
CA LYS A 34 18.66 -7.53 0.82
C LYS A 34 19.32 -8.39 1.89
N ASN A 35 19.30 -7.96 3.14
CA ASN A 35 19.90 -8.68 4.26
C ASN A 35 19.11 -9.94 4.64
N GLU A 36 17.83 -10.01 4.30
CA GLU A 36 16.97 -11.16 4.59
C GLU A 36 16.79 -12.13 3.43
N LEU A 37 17.32 -11.79 2.25
CA LEU A 37 17.37 -12.70 1.11
C LEU A 37 18.48 -13.75 1.30
N GLU A 38 18.13 -15.01 1.08
CA GLU A 38 19.11 -16.09 1.02
C GLU A 38 20.00 -15.94 -0.23
N PRO A 39 21.18 -16.57 -0.25
CA PRO A 39 22.04 -16.57 -1.43
C PRO A 39 21.29 -17.03 -2.68
N ASN A 40 21.30 -16.20 -3.73
CA ASN A 40 20.60 -16.36 -5.01
C ASN A 40 19.09 -16.10 -5.02
N GLN A 41 18.48 -15.68 -3.91
CA GLN A 41 17.11 -15.15 -3.95
C GLN A 41 17.10 -13.72 -4.47
N ILE A 42 16.08 -13.37 -5.25
CA ILE A 42 15.74 -11.98 -5.56
C ILE A 42 14.55 -11.55 -4.71
N ALA A 43 14.36 -10.24 -4.53
CA ALA A 43 13.28 -9.69 -3.70
C ALA A 43 11.90 -10.24 -4.11
N ASN A 44 11.65 -10.39 -5.41
CA ASN A 44 10.39 -10.93 -5.94
C ASN A 44 10.13 -12.40 -5.54
N ASP A 45 11.15 -13.16 -5.16
CA ASP A 45 11.00 -14.54 -4.69
C ASP A 45 10.47 -14.60 -3.25
N ARG A 46 10.55 -13.47 -2.51
CA ARG A 46 10.17 -13.33 -1.11
C ARG A 46 9.23 -12.15 -0.89
N PRO A 47 8.01 -12.21 -1.45
CA PRO A 47 7.01 -11.15 -1.26
C PRO A 47 6.69 -10.92 0.22
N ASP A 48 6.81 -11.95 1.07
CA ASP A 48 6.61 -11.85 2.51
C ASP A 48 7.58 -10.85 3.18
N ILE A 49 8.85 -10.81 2.75
CA ILE A 49 9.84 -9.85 3.25
C ILE A 49 9.47 -8.44 2.78
N ILE A 50 9.15 -8.30 1.49
CA ILE A 50 8.75 -7.02 0.89
C ILE A 50 7.54 -6.45 1.62
N VAL A 51 6.48 -7.25 1.81
CA VAL A 51 5.25 -6.82 2.45
C VAL A 51 5.50 -6.41 3.89
N ARG A 52 6.29 -7.18 4.64
CA ARG A 52 6.58 -6.89 6.05
C ARG A 52 7.35 -5.58 6.23
N ASP A 53 8.42 -5.37 5.48
CA ASP A 53 9.19 -4.12 5.57
C ASP A 53 8.39 -2.93 5.04
N PHE A 54 7.64 -3.12 3.96
CA PHE A 54 6.88 -2.04 3.34
C PHE A 54 5.67 -1.61 4.16
N SER A 55 5.02 -2.56 4.85
CA SER A 55 3.86 -2.26 5.70
C SER A 55 4.21 -1.32 6.85
N TYR A 56 5.44 -1.34 7.37
CA TYR A 56 5.89 -0.34 8.36
C TYR A 56 5.79 1.10 7.82
N TYR A 57 6.20 1.34 6.57
CA TYR A 57 6.11 2.65 5.94
C TYR A 57 4.67 3.07 5.65
N VAL A 58 3.83 2.11 5.21
CA VAL A 58 2.40 2.36 4.98
C VAL A 58 1.70 2.76 6.28
N TRP A 59 1.94 2.01 7.36
CA TRP A 59 1.41 2.34 8.69
C TRP A 59 1.95 3.66 9.23
N GLY A 60 3.24 3.94 9.01
CA GLY A 60 3.84 5.23 9.37
C GLY A 60 3.18 6.40 8.65
N LEU A 61 2.88 6.25 7.35
CA LEU A 61 2.14 7.28 6.62
C LEU A 61 0.73 7.42 7.21
N ILE A 62 -0.01 6.32 7.38
CA ILE A 62 -1.37 6.33 7.93
C ILE A 62 -1.41 6.98 9.31
N ALA A 63 -0.46 6.68 10.18
CA ALA A 63 -0.38 7.32 11.49
C ALA A 63 -0.18 8.84 11.40
N PHE A 64 0.46 9.34 10.34
CA PHE A 64 0.75 10.75 10.12
C PHE A 64 -0.36 11.52 9.41
N MET A 65 -1.26 10.89 8.65
CA MET A 65 -2.25 11.64 7.86
C MET A 65 -3.38 12.35 8.65
N PRO A 66 -3.73 12.00 9.91
CA PRO A 66 -4.62 12.84 10.70
C PRO A 66 -4.08 14.26 10.87
N ASP A 67 -2.75 14.38 10.96
CA ASP A 67 -2.06 15.66 11.10
C ASP A 67 -1.94 16.43 9.78
N LEU A 68 -2.13 15.76 8.64
CA LEU A 68 -1.97 16.37 7.31
C LEU A 68 -3.17 17.17 6.83
N ASN A 69 -4.39 16.97 7.37
CA ASN A 69 -5.58 17.78 7.04
C ASN A 69 -6.84 17.43 7.87
N GLY A 70 -6.72 16.84 9.07
CA GLY A 70 -7.88 16.46 9.87
C GLY A 70 -8.66 15.27 9.30
N PHE A 71 -8.01 14.43 8.49
CA PHE A 71 -8.56 13.16 8.05
C PHE A 71 -8.81 12.26 9.25
N GLN A 72 -10.06 11.82 9.43
CA GLN A 72 -10.40 10.77 10.38
C GLN A 72 -10.51 9.46 9.61
N TYR A 73 -9.73 8.45 10.02
CA TYR A 73 -9.93 7.09 9.54
C TYR A 73 -11.17 6.51 10.18
N ASN A 74 -12.04 5.90 9.38
CA ASN A 74 -13.05 4.98 9.89
C ASN A 74 -12.46 3.56 9.97
N GLU A 75 -13.05 2.72 10.83
CA GLU A 75 -12.61 1.32 11.00
C GLU A 75 -12.66 0.52 9.68
N GLU A 76 -13.58 0.89 8.77
CA GLU A 76 -13.73 0.29 7.45
C GLU A 76 -12.48 0.52 6.56
N LEU A 77 -11.96 1.75 6.50
CA LEU A 77 -10.75 2.08 5.75
C LEU A 77 -9.51 1.37 6.31
N ILE A 78 -9.38 1.30 7.64
CA ILE A 78 -8.29 0.56 8.28
C ILE A 78 -8.39 -0.93 7.94
N SER A 79 -9.60 -1.51 8.03
CA SER A 79 -9.83 -2.92 7.70
C SER A 79 -9.58 -3.22 6.22
N ASP A 80 -9.92 -2.32 5.32
CA ASP A 80 -9.66 -2.49 3.88
C ASP A 80 -8.15 -2.42 3.60
N ILE A 81 -7.42 -1.48 4.20
CA ILE A 81 -5.96 -1.41 4.08
C ILE A 81 -5.31 -2.68 4.62
N GLU A 82 -5.73 -3.16 5.78
CA GLU A 82 -5.23 -4.43 6.34
C GLU A 82 -5.55 -5.63 5.45
N ARG A 83 -6.73 -5.67 4.83
CA ARG A 83 -7.11 -6.74 3.91
C ARG A 83 -6.23 -6.72 2.68
N GLU A 84 -6.05 -5.56 2.05
CA GLU A 84 -5.21 -5.42 0.86
C GLU A 84 -3.74 -5.74 1.16
N LEU A 85 -3.20 -5.28 2.31
CA LEU A 85 -1.83 -5.64 2.73
C LEU A 85 -1.65 -7.14 3.01
N LYS A 86 -2.71 -7.86 3.39
CA LYS A 86 -2.69 -9.33 3.56
C LYS A 86 -2.84 -10.10 2.24
N LEU A 87 -3.27 -9.44 1.16
CA LEU A 87 -3.46 -10.04 -0.16
C LEU A 87 -2.20 -9.93 -1.04
N ILE A 88 -1.24 -9.09 -0.67
CA ILE A 88 0.10 -8.98 -1.28
C ILE A 88 1.02 -10.01 -0.63
#